data_AF-A0A812GCH8-F1
#
_entry.id   AF-A0A812GCH8-F1
#
_cell.length_a   1.000
_cell.length_b   1.000
_cell.length_c   1.000
_cell.angle_alpha   90.00
_cell.angle_beta   90.00
_cell.angle_gamma   90.00
#
_symmetry.space_group_name_H-M   'P 1'
#
loop_
_entity.id
_entity.type
_entity.pdbx_description
1 polymer ?
#
loop_
_entity_poly.entity_id
_entity_poly.type
_entity_poly.pdbx_seq_one_letter_code
_entity_poly.pdbx_strand_id
1 'polypeptide(L)'
;MPYMAFEGVVQGTFSYSGDLISDVFASGTLSKVTITYQAQGSGTSEVNISVEEKECAPPNLTSNTNTGITSETIQTIVLDDPSSDLPEDHWLHPCQCAPPLWGQNAPVIPDAFSSIPAGSGNVFTAPPFLIVDGQFSCGLDQEQVLDVIFESDLQTLTFEECQVLCSEREDCRYFLSGEVLSSKQCRLYKTCFSLWREVGLAGQLYSFPRNLQVCALADAALCWTTTKRRQNLGAYYVPTVGFFDMLSEPCLDQNLFEDCDTMLFLGGVGIQECAPCKYTVIPSGTDRANYDQVLQKSLLRSGYLHGAVMQVSCWRERYAPLLLKLG
;
A
#
# COMPACT_ATOMS: atom_id res chain seq x y z
N MET A 1 8.72 28.04 -2.34
CA MET A 1 7.91 26.82 -2.14
C MET A 1 6.48 27.28 -2.07
N PRO A 2 5.53 26.68 -2.79
CA PRO A 2 4.13 27.07 -2.67
C PRO A 2 3.64 26.67 -1.27
N TYR A 3 2.93 27.59 -0.63
CA TYR A 3 2.35 27.42 0.71
C TYR A 3 0.94 28.02 0.71
N MET A 4 0.07 27.46 1.55
CA MET A 4 -1.23 28.07 1.86
C MET A 4 -1.09 28.78 3.20
N ALA A 5 -1.35 30.09 3.22
CA ALA A 5 -1.36 30.89 4.45
C ALA A 5 -2.77 31.40 4.73
N PHE A 6 -3.18 31.33 6.00
CA PHE A 6 -4.47 31.83 6.46
C PHE A 6 -4.29 33.21 7.12
N GLU A 7 -4.47 34.28 6.36
CA GLU A 7 -4.37 35.67 6.85
C GLU A 7 -5.72 36.19 7.40
N GLY A 8 -5.73 36.83 8.57
CA GLY A 8 -6.93 37.34 9.24
C GLY A 8 -6.63 37.92 10.63
N VAL A 9 -7.49 38.78 11.20
CA VAL A 9 -7.17 39.54 12.43
C VAL A 9 -7.71 38.86 13.71
N VAL A 10 -8.44 37.75 13.61
CA VAL A 10 -9.18 37.17 14.74
C VAL A 10 -9.12 35.64 14.76
N GLN A 11 -9.07 35.03 15.96
CA GLN A 11 -9.29 33.59 16.14
C GLN A 11 -10.63 33.19 15.50
N GLY A 12 -10.56 32.26 14.55
CA GLY A 12 -11.72 31.77 13.83
C GLY A 12 -11.59 30.31 13.49
N THR A 13 -12.69 29.60 13.63
CA THR A 13 -12.84 28.26 13.08
C THR A 13 -13.17 28.40 11.60
N PHE A 14 -12.28 27.90 10.76
CA PHE A 14 -12.53 27.63 9.35
C PHE A 14 -13.55 26.48 9.24
N SER A 15 -14.57 26.65 8.41
CA SER A 15 -15.42 25.55 7.97
C SER A 15 -15.58 25.66 6.46
N TYR A 16 -15.01 24.70 5.73
CA TYR A 16 -15.26 24.52 4.31
C TYR A 16 -16.23 23.37 4.11
N SER A 17 -17.29 23.61 3.35
CA SER A 17 -18.34 22.61 3.10
C SER A 17 -18.05 21.73 1.87
N GLY A 18 -16.96 21.99 1.14
CA GLY A 18 -16.49 21.19 0.01
C GLY A 18 -15.29 20.32 0.38
N ASP A 19 -14.70 19.65 -0.61
CA ASP A 19 -13.43 18.97 -0.46
C ASP A 19 -12.34 19.95 -0.90
N LEU A 20 -11.66 20.58 0.07
CA LEU A 20 -10.67 21.63 -0.22
C LEU A 20 -9.61 21.12 -1.19
N ILE A 21 -9.26 19.83 -1.16
CA ILE A 21 -8.26 19.27 -2.06
C ILE A 21 -8.83 19.18 -3.48
N SER A 22 -9.98 18.54 -3.64
CA SER A 22 -10.63 18.40 -4.95
C SER A 22 -10.98 19.77 -5.54
N ASP A 23 -11.53 20.68 -4.74
CA ASP A 23 -11.97 21.97 -5.21
C ASP A 23 -10.78 22.86 -5.59
N VAL A 24 -9.73 22.93 -4.75
CA VAL A 24 -8.53 23.78 -4.97
C VAL A 24 -7.61 23.21 -6.02
N PHE A 25 -7.48 21.89 -6.11
CA PHE A 25 -6.43 21.27 -6.90
C PHE A 25 -6.92 20.40 -8.06
N ALA A 26 -8.18 19.96 -8.11
CA ALA A 26 -8.70 19.25 -9.29
C ALA A 26 -9.22 20.20 -10.39
N SER A 27 -9.58 21.45 -10.04
CA SER A 27 -10.16 22.40 -10.99
C SER A 27 -9.14 23.24 -11.76
N GLY A 28 -7.86 23.22 -11.36
CA GLY A 28 -6.80 24.03 -11.97
C GLY A 28 -7.10 25.54 -12.07
N THR A 29 -8.09 26.03 -11.32
CA THR A 29 -8.56 27.42 -11.38
C THR A 29 -9.37 27.79 -10.14
N LEU A 30 -8.78 27.73 -8.94
CA LEU A 30 -9.36 28.42 -7.79
C LEU A 30 -8.69 29.77 -7.56
N SER A 31 -9.25 30.79 -8.23
CA SER A 31 -8.82 32.19 -8.07
C SER A 31 -9.42 32.87 -6.83
N LYS A 32 -10.32 32.21 -6.08
CA LYS A 32 -10.89 32.69 -4.80
C LYS A 32 -11.76 31.61 -4.13
N VAL A 33 -11.40 31.18 -2.91
CA VAL A 33 -12.34 30.46 -2.03
C VAL A 33 -12.96 31.49 -1.07
N THR A 34 -14.26 31.71 -1.19
CA THR A 34 -14.98 32.60 -0.24
C THR A 34 -15.24 31.82 1.05
N ILE A 35 -14.60 32.25 2.13
CA ILE A 35 -14.78 31.65 3.45
C ILE A 35 -15.74 32.49 4.27
N THR A 36 -16.70 31.81 4.90
CA THR A 36 -17.63 32.43 5.83
C THR A 36 -17.05 32.32 7.24
N TYR A 37 -16.65 33.44 7.83
CA TYR A 37 -16.24 33.52 9.22
C TYR A 37 -17.44 33.83 10.13
N GLN A 38 -17.58 33.11 11.25
CA GLN A 38 -18.45 33.50 12.36
C GLN A 38 -17.59 34.00 13.53
N ALA A 39 -17.54 35.33 13.72
CA ALA A 39 -17.01 35.90 14.94
C ALA A 39 -17.99 35.64 16.10
N GLN A 40 -17.51 35.66 17.35
CA GLN A 40 -18.37 35.75 18.55
C GLN A 40 -19.18 37.06 18.65
N GLY A 41 -19.26 37.85 17.58
CA GLY A 41 -20.16 38.97 17.36
C GLY A 41 -20.68 38.90 15.92
N SER A 42 -21.94 39.29 15.70
CA SER A 42 -22.82 38.98 14.56
C SER A 42 -22.41 39.47 13.15
N GLY A 43 -21.12 39.51 12.81
CA GLY A 43 -20.62 39.90 11.49
C GLY A 43 -19.96 38.74 10.77
N THR A 44 -20.43 38.44 9.57
CA THR A 44 -19.68 37.66 8.57
C THR A 44 -18.64 38.56 7.91
N SER A 45 -17.36 38.22 8.03
CA SER A 45 -16.28 38.87 7.28
C SER A 45 -15.74 37.90 6.23
N GLU A 46 -15.45 38.42 5.03
CA GLU A 46 -14.80 37.65 3.96
C GLU A 46 -13.29 37.63 4.20
N VAL A 47 -12.69 36.43 4.20
CA VAL A 47 -11.24 36.24 4.20
C VAL A 47 -10.83 35.80 2.80
N ASN A 48 -9.87 36.51 2.19
CA ASN A 48 -9.29 36.11 0.91
C ASN A 48 -8.15 35.11 1.18
N ILE A 49 -8.32 33.85 0.76
CA ILE A 49 -7.20 32.91 0.64
C ILE A 49 -6.65 32.99 -0.78
N SER A 50 -5.35 33.24 -0.92
CA SER A 50 -4.62 33.03 -2.16
C SER A 50 -3.96 31.66 -2.12
N VAL A 51 -4.36 30.76 -3.02
CA VAL A 51 -3.62 29.51 -3.26
C VAL A 51 -2.82 29.68 -4.53
N GLU A 52 -1.51 29.46 -4.46
CA GLU A 52 -0.66 29.39 -5.65
C GLU A 52 -0.85 28.01 -6.29
N GLU A 53 -1.35 27.99 -7.53
CA GLU A 53 -1.55 26.76 -8.27
C GLU A 53 -0.21 26.08 -8.54
N LYS A 54 -0.13 24.81 -8.14
CA LYS A 54 1.03 23.97 -8.44
C LYS A 54 0.58 22.83 -9.33
N GLU A 55 0.89 22.92 -10.62
CA GLU A 55 0.71 21.81 -11.54
C GLU A 55 1.71 20.71 -11.22
N CYS A 56 1.22 19.62 -10.61
CA CYS A 56 2.00 18.41 -10.42
C CYS A 56 1.76 17.48 -11.61
N ALA A 57 2.84 17.10 -12.29
CA ALA A 57 2.77 16.13 -13.38
C ALA A 57 2.12 14.83 -12.87
N PRO A 58 1.27 14.17 -13.68
CA PRO A 58 0.69 12.90 -13.32
C PRO A 58 1.81 11.89 -13.05
N PRO A 59 1.58 10.91 -12.17
CA PRO A 59 2.52 9.84 -12.03
C PRO A 59 2.43 9.03 -13.31
N ASN A 60 3.57 8.81 -13.96
CA ASN A 60 3.59 7.77 -14.99
C ASN A 60 3.20 6.46 -14.27
N LEU A 61 2.42 5.61 -14.91
CA LEU A 61 1.97 4.31 -14.39
C LEU A 61 2.62 3.18 -15.21
N THR A 62 2.97 2.06 -14.60
CA THR A 62 3.43 0.85 -15.33
C THR A 62 2.28 -0.10 -15.65
N SER A 63 1.03 0.34 -15.49
CA SER A 63 -0.13 -0.47 -15.87
C SER A 63 -0.23 -0.54 -17.39
N ASN A 64 -0.08 -1.75 -17.93
CA ASN A 64 -0.45 -2.04 -19.29
C ASN A 64 -1.95 -2.40 -19.28
N THR A 65 -2.76 -1.76 -20.13
CA THR A 65 -4.10 -2.18 -20.60
C THR A 65 -5.37 -1.75 -19.84
N ASN A 66 -6.31 -1.19 -20.63
CA ASN A 66 -7.70 -1.59 -20.94
C ASN A 66 -8.64 -2.19 -19.87
N THR A 67 -8.20 -2.39 -18.64
CA THR A 67 -9.12 -2.54 -17.52
C THR A 67 -9.76 -1.18 -17.31
N GLY A 68 -11.09 -1.12 -17.31
CA GLY A 68 -11.85 0.13 -17.10
C GLY A 68 -11.68 0.71 -15.70
N ILE A 69 -10.47 0.66 -15.12
CA ILE A 69 -10.04 1.41 -13.95
C ILE A 69 -10.07 2.87 -14.38
N THR A 70 -11.22 3.47 -14.17
CA THR A 70 -11.47 4.89 -14.32
C THR A 70 -10.53 5.63 -13.38
N SER A 71 -9.42 6.16 -13.89
CA SER A 71 -8.73 7.32 -13.31
C SER A 71 -8.63 7.32 -11.77
N GLU A 72 -8.19 6.22 -11.15
CA GLU A 72 -7.72 6.29 -9.77
C GLU A 72 -6.36 6.99 -9.80
N THR A 73 -6.44 8.31 -9.98
CA THR A 73 -5.30 9.21 -9.96
C THR A 73 -4.76 9.24 -8.56
N ILE A 74 -3.60 8.62 -8.36
CA ILE A 74 -2.83 8.82 -7.13
C ILE A 74 -2.73 10.32 -6.88
N GLN A 75 -2.96 10.71 -5.63
CA GLN A 75 -2.82 12.08 -5.21
C GLN A 75 -1.37 12.52 -5.44
N THR A 76 -1.14 13.32 -6.49
CA THR A 76 0.19 13.85 -6.85
C THR A 76 0.59 15.02 -5.97
N ILE A 77 -0.36 15.59 -5.23
CA ILE A 77 -0.15 16.73 -4.36
C ILE A 77 0.06 16.20 -2.95
N VAL A 78 1.22 16.54 -2.42
CA VAL A 78 1.65 16.16 -1.09
C VAL A 78 1.42 17.37 -0.19
N LEU A 79 0.64 17.17 0.87
CA LEU A 79 0.31 18.20 1.84
C LEU A 79 1.02 17.90 3.16
N ASP A 80 1.63 18.94 3.70
CA ASP A 80 2.51 18.86 4.87
C ASP A 80 2.24 20.03 5.82
N ASP A 81 2.22 19.78 7.13
CA ASP A 81 2.11 20.82 8.15
C ASP A 81 3.52 21.09 8.71
N PRO A 82 4.20 22.17 8.28
CA PRO A 82 5.56 22.48 8.73
C PRO A 82 5.66 22.81 10.23
N SER A 83 4.54 22.93 10.94
CA SER A 83 4.53 23.08 12.41
C SER A 83 4.57 21.75 13.14
N SER A 84 4.38 20.63 12.44
CA SER A 84 4.49 19.29 12.97
C SER A 84 5.90 18.73 12.74
N ASP A 85 6.31 17.77 13.57
CA ASP A 85 7.54 16.99 13.37
C ASP A 85 7.35 15.83 12.37
N LEU A 86 6.12 15.60 11.92
CA LEU A 86 5.78 14.56 10.99
C LEU A 86 5.97 15.09 9.56
N PRO A 87 6.54 14.28 8.66
CA PRO A 87 6.63 14.63 7.24
C PRO A 87 5.38 14.18 6.49
N GLU A 88 4.83 15.11 5.71
CA GLU A 88 3.72 14.87 4.77
C GLU A 88 2.46 14.32 5.48
N ASP A 89 2.10 14.96 6.59
CA ASP A 89 1.07 14.55 7.55
C ASP A 89 -0.28 14.23 6.95
N HIS A 90 -0.59 14.93 5.88
CA HIS A 90 -1.88 14.96 5.23
C HIS A 90 -1.88 14.30 3.86
N TRP A 91 -0.84 13.48 3.61
CA TRP A 91 -0.71 12.70 2.40
C TRP A 91 -0.27 11.28 2.73
N LEU A 92 -0.91 10.29 2.10
CA LEU A 92 -0.60 8.88 2.29
C LEU A 92 -0.25 8.27 0.94
N HIS A 93 0.89 7.59 0.88
CA HIS A 93 1.28 6.85 -0.30
C HIS A 93 0.55 5.47 -0.34
N PRO A 94 0.15 4.93 -1.51
CA PRO A 94 -0.46 3.61 -1.61
C PRO A 94 0.33 2.47 -0.95
N CYS A 95 1.67 2.56 -1.00
CA CYS A 95 2.59 1.60 -0.36
C CYS A 95 2.85 1.84 1.13
N GLN A 96 2.26 2.85 1.76
CA GLN A 96 2.40 3.08 3.20
C GLN A 96 1.36 2.27 3.97
N CYS A 97 1.66 1.95 5.23
CA CYS A 97 0.69 1.37 6.15
C CYS A 97 -0.54 2.28 6.27
N ALA A 98 -1.75 1.74 6.12
CA ALA A 98 -2.99 2.48 6.32
C ALA A 98 -3.12 2.99 7.77
N PRO A 99 -3.10 4.31 8.04
CA PRO A 99 -3.25 4.83 9.39
C PRO A 99 -4.69 4.64 9.86
N PRO A 100 -4.94 4.36 11.16
CA PRO A 100 -6.31 4.19 11.66
C PRO A 100 -7.21 5.41 11.43
N LEU A 101 -6.63 6.62 11.47
CA LEU A 101 -7.34 7.89 11.25
C LEU A 101 -7.78 8.11 9.80
N TRP A 102 -7.19 7.40 8.84
CA TRP A 102 -7.59 7.50 7.44
C TRP A 102 -8.88 6.75 7.14
N GLY A 103 -9.21 5.70 7.91
CA GLY A 103 -10.43 4.93 7.68
C GLY A 103 -10.47 4.33 6.26
N GLN A 104 -11.57 4.55 5.55
CA GLN A 104 -11.75 4.15 4.14
C GLN A 104 -11.55 5.31 3.16
N ASN A 105 -10.87 6.38 3.59
CA ASN A 105 -10.59 7.50 2.71
C ASN A 105 -9.42 7.13 1.79
N ALA A 106 -9.58 7.44 0.50
CA ALA A 106 -8.56 7.17 -0.51
C ALA A 106 -7.21 7.79 -0.08
N PRO A 107 -6.07 7.07 -0.22
CA PRO A 107 -5.92 5.86 -1.03
C PRO A 107 -6.19 4.56 -0.24
N VAL A 108 -6.71 4.60 0.98
CA VAL A 108 -7.01 3.36 1.71
C VAL A 108 -8.23 2.68 1.09
N ILE A 109 -8.02 1.54 0.43
CA ILE A 109 -9.12 0.78 -0.16
C ILE A 109 -9.94 0.05 0.93
N PRO A 110 -11.24 -0.18 0.72
CA PRO A 110 -12.10 -0.85 1.70
C PRO A 110 -11.57 -2.22 2.15
N ASP A 111 -10.99 -2.98 1.22
CA ASP A 111 -10.42 -4.30 1.49
C ASP A 111 -9.24 -4.21 2.46
N ALA A 112 -8.33 -3.26 2.25
CA ALA A 112 -7.20 -3.01 3.13
C ALA A 112 -7.69 -2.64 4.54
N PHE A 113 -8.63 -1.70 4.64
CA PHE A 113 -9.19 -1.30 5.93
C PHE A 113 -9.91 -2.45 6.66
N SER A 114 -10.67 -3.27 5.93
CA SER A 114 -11.39 -4.42 6.49
C SER A 114 -10.48 -5.53 7.01
N SER A 115 -9.26 -5.61 6.47
CA SER A 115 -8.25 -6.60 6.91
C SER A 115 -7.60 -6.23 8.26
N ILE A 116 -7.76 -4.98 8.71
CA ILE A 116 -7.14 -4.48 9.93
C ILE A 116 -7.98 -4.89 11.14
N PRO A 117 -7.45 -5.69 12.08
CA PRO A 117 -8.19 -6.05 13.30
C PRO A 117 -8.51 -4.82 14.14
N ALA A 118 -9.73 -4.75 14.68
CA ALA A 118 -10.17 -3.63 15.50
C ALA A 118 -9.25 -3.42 16.71
N GLY A 119 -8.83 -2.17 16.94
CA GLY A 119 -7.94 -1.79 18.04
C GLY A 119 -6.46 -2.14 17.84
N SER A 120 -6.08 -2.76 16.72
CA SER A 120 -4.67 -3.11 16.44
C SER A 120 -3.80 -1.90 16.08
N GLY A 121 -4.41 -0.77 15.70
CA GLY A 121 -3.66 0.37 15.16
C GLY A 121 -2.92 0.05 13.86
N ASN A 122 -3.41 -0.93 13.08
CA ASN A 122 -2.74 -1.48 11.90
C ASN A 122 -1.37 -2.15 12.21
N VAL A 123 -1.25 -2.73 13.40
CA VAL A 123 -0.11 -3.55 13.82
C VAL A 123 -0.62 -4.91 14.30
N PHE A 124 -0.49 -5.94 13.46
CA PHE A 124 -1.06 -7.26 13.73
C PHE A 124 -0.27 -8.39 13.07
N THR A 125 -0.63 -9.64 13.36
CA THR A 125 -0.12 -10.81 12.63
C THR A 125 -1.06 -11.13 11.49
N ALA A 126 -0.52 -11.16 10.26
CA ALA A 126 -1.32 -11.34 9.07
C ALA A 126 -2.07 -12.69 9.08
N PRO A 127 -3.35 -12.74 8.65
CA PRO A 127 -3.98 -13.99 8.30
C PRO A 127 -3.32 -14.57 7.04
N PRO A 128 -3.59 -15.84 6.69
CA PRO A 128 -3.13 -16.38 5.42
C PRO A 128 -3.58 -15.54 4.23
N PHE A 129 -2.69 -15.31 3.28
CA PHE A 129 -2.99 -14.55 2.07
C PHE A 129 -2.40 -15.22 0.83
N LEU A 130 -3.15 -15.11 -0.26
CA LEU A 130 -2.77 -15.67 -1.56
C LEU A 130 -1.50 -14.97 -2.07
N ILE A 131 -0.58 -15.75 -2.64
CA ILE A 131 0.55 -15.25 -3.41
C ILE A 131 0.24 -15.44 -4.91
N VAL A 132 -0.07 -16.68 -5.29
CA VAL A 132 -0.30 -17.08 -6.69
C VAL A 132 -1.37 -18.16 -6.77
N ASP A 133 -2.25 -18.04 -7.77
CA ASP A 133 -3.15 -19.09 -8.22
C ASP A 133 -2.68 -19.62 -9.58
N GLY A 134 -2.54 -20.94 -9.69
CA GLY A 134 -2.27 -21.63 -10.95
C GLY A 134 -1.38 -22.86 -10.81
N GLN A 135 -0.38 -22.96 -11.68
CA GLN A 135 0.54 -24.09 -11.81
C GLN A 135 1.86 -23.85 -11.06
N PHE A 136 1.85 -23.06 -9.98
CA PHE A 136 3.06 -22.64 -9.28
C PHE A 136 3.05 -23.08 -7.82
N SER A 137 4.23 -23.47 -7.33
CA SER A 137 4.48 -23.88 -5.95
C SER A 137 5.85 -23.40 -5.49
N CYS A 138 6.14 -23.58 -4.20
CA CYS A 138 7.51 -23.45 -3.69
C CYS A 138 8.38 -24.63 -4.18
N GLY A 139 9.70 -24.49 -4.04
CA GLY A 139 10.65 -25.55 -4.34
C GLY A 139 10.40 -26.83 -3.52
N LEU A 140 10.79 -27.97 -4.08
CA LEU A 140 10.63 -29.29 -3.44
C LEU A 140 11.88 -29.75 -2.68
N ASP A 141 12.78 -28.82 -2.36
CA ASP A 141 13.95 -29.13 -1.55
C ASP A 141 13.51 -29.65 -0.19
N GLN A 142 14.17 -30.70 0.32
CA GLN A 142 13.80 -31.35 1.59
C GLN A 142 13.84 -30.39 2.79
N GLU A 143 14.60 -29.30 2.69
CA GLU A 143 14.67 -28.26 3.73
C GLU A 143 13.50 -27.26 3.67
N GLN A 144 12.80 -27.17 2.54
CA GLN A 144 11.68 -26.26 2.29
C GLN A 144 10.33 -26.92 2.57
N VAL A 145 10.18 -28.20 2.21
CA VAL A 145 8.91 -28.95 2.36
C VAL A 145 8.83 -29.61 3.73
N LEU A 146 7.76 -29.33 4.46
CA LEU A 146 7.47 -29.93 5.76
C LEU A 146 6.60 -31.20 5.61
N ASP A 147 5.62 -31.17 4.72
CA ASP A 147 4.75 -32.31 4.45
C ASP A 147 4.03 -32.19 3.12
N VAL A 148 3.60 -33.35 2.60
CA VAL A 148 2.71 -33.47 1.45
C VAL A 148 1.60 -34.46 1.82
N ILE A 149 0.39 -33.92 2.00
CA ILE A 149 -0.77 -34.64 2.50
C ILE A 149 -1.73 -34.82 1.33
N PHE A 150 -2.21 -36.04 1.11
CA PHE A 150 -3.15 -36.36 0.03
C PHE A 150 -4.56 -36.57 0.58
N GLU A 151 -5.57 -36.18 -0.21
CA GLU A 151 -6.96 -36.44 0.14
C GLU A 151 -7.20 -37.94 0.23
N SER A 152 -7.95 -38.35 1.26
CA SER A 152 -8.26 -39.75 1.53
C SER A 152 -9.77 -39.91 1.76
N ASP A 153 -10.26 -41.14 1.76
CA ASP A 153 -11.68 -41.43 2.01
C ASP A 153 -12.19 -40.91 3.37
N LEU A 154 -11.28 -40.63 4.31
CA LEU A 154 -11.61 -40.16 5.66
C LEU A 154 -11.44 -38.65 5.84
N GLN A 155 -10.72 -37.98 4.93
CA GLN A 155 -10.33 -36.59 5.08
C GLN A 155 -10.38 -35.90 3.73
N THR A 156 -11.33 -34.98 3.61
CA THR A 156 -11.33 -33.98 2.54
C THR A 156 -10.14 -33.05 2.72
N LEU A 157 -9.62 -32.51 1.60
CA LEU A 157 -8.60 -31.46 1.65
C LEU A 157 -9.14 -30.19 0.98
N THR A 158 -9.52 -29.25 1.84
CA THR A 158 -9.97 -27.89 1.54
C THR A 158 -8.90 -26.88 1.97
N PHE A 159 -9.08 -25.62 1.56
CA PHE A 159 -8.23 -24.52 1.99
C PHE A 159 -8.16 -24.41 3.51
N GLU A 160 -9.31 -24.51 4.19
CA GLU A 160 -9.41 -24.40 5.64
C GLU A 160 -8.68 -25.54 6.35
N GLU A 161 -8.78 -26.77 5.85
CA GLU A 161 -8.05 -27.91 6.40
C GLU A 161 -6.54 -27.74 6.23
N CYS A 162 -6.08 -27.26 5.08
CA CYS A 162 -4.66 -26.92 4.86
C CYS A 162 -4.16 -25.85 5.83
N GLN A 163 -4.95 -24.79 6.03
CA GLN A 163 -4.64 -23.73 6.96
C GLN A 163 -4.52 -24.26 8.40
N VAL A 164 -5.43 -25.14 8.82
CA VAL A 164 -5.40 -25.78 10.15
C VAL A 164 -4.15 -26.63 10.31
N LEU A 165 -3.84 -27.48 9.33
CA LEU A 165 -2.64 -28.32 9.33
C LEU A 165 -1.35 -27.50 9.40
N CYS A 166 -1.29 -26.38 8.67
CA CYS A 166 -0.18 -25.44 8.77
C CYS A 166 -0.16 -24.72 10.14
N SER A 167 -1.31 -24.55 10.80
CA SER A 167 -1.37 -23.92 12.13
C SER A 167 -0.95 -24.76 13.30
N GLU A 168 -1.02 -26.08 13.15
CA GLU A 168 -0.50 -27.03 14.14
C GLU A 168 1.03 -27.10 14.14
N ARG A 169 1.68 -26.63 13.08
CA ARG A 169 3.14 -26.62 12.93
C ARG A 169 3.70 -25.21 13.08
N GLU A 170 4.50 -24.98 14.14
CA GLU A 170 5.10 -23.69 14.42
C GLU A 170 6.05 -23.18 13.32
N ASP A 171 6.64 -24.11 12.55
CA ASP A 171 7.58 -23.81 11.48
C ASP A 171 6.94 -23.71 10.09
N CYS A 172 5.62 -23.96 9.95
CA CYS A 172 4.92 -23.79 8.69
C CYS A 172 4.67 -22.31 8.42
N ARG A 173 5.20 -21.83 7.29
CA ARG A 173 5.09 -20.43 6.84
C ARG A 173 4.35 -20.28 5.52
N TYR A 174 4.23 -21.33 4.73
CA TYR A 174 3.46 -21.33 3.49
C TYR A 174 2.73 -22.66 3.36
N PHE A 175 1.61 -22.64 2.64
CA PHE A 175 0.92 -23.86 2.28
C PHE A 175 0.31 -23.73 0.89
N LEU A 176 0.25 -24.87 0.19
CA LEU A 176 -0.43 -24.98 -1.10
C LEU A 176 -1.64 -25.89 -0.94
N SER A 177 -2.79 -25.38 -1.35
CA SER A 177 -4.04 -26.14 -1.51
C SER A 177 -4.31 -26.31 -3.00
N GLY A 178 -4.32 -27.53 -3.50
CA GLY A 178 -4.51 -27.76 -4.93
C GLY A 178 -4.64 -29.22 -5.34
N GLU A 179 -4.64 -29.44 -6.65
CA GLU A 179 -4.81 -30.75 -7.29
C GLU A 179 -3.67 -31.00 -8.28
N VAL A 180 -3.12 -32.22 -8.26
CA VAL A 180 -2.16 -32.71 -9.25
C VAL A 180 -2.63 -34.08 -9.71
N LEU A 181 -2.75 -34.26 -11.04
CA LEU A 181 -3.18 -35.54 -11.63
C LEU A 181 -4.48 -36.10 -11.02
N SER A 182 -5.46 -35.23 -10.76
CA SER A 182 -6.75 -35.62 -10.15
C SER A 182 -6.68 -36.10 -8.71
N SER A 183 -5.58 -35.83 -8.01
CA SER A 183 -5.47 -36.02 -6.57
C SER A 183 -5.32 -34.66 -5.89
N LYS A 184 -6.27 -34.33 -5.00
CA LYS A 184 -6.12 -33.17 -4.13
C LYS A 184 -5.02 -33.41 -3.11
N GLN A 185 -4.21 -32.41 -2.90
CA GLN A 185 -3.11 -32.44 -1.97
C GLN A 185 -2.97 -31.10 -1.25
N CYS A 186 -2.46 -31.20 -0.03
CA CYS A 186 -2.02 -30.09 0.77
C CYS A 186 -0.51 -30.18 0.95
N ARG A 187 0.24 -29.15 0.55
CA ARG A 187 1.69 -29.11 0.79
C ARG A 187 2.01 -28.03 1.80
N LEU A 188 2.76 -28.39 2.83
CA LEU A 188 3.19 -27.48 3.88
C LEU A 188 4.65 -27.14 3.68
N TYR A 189 5.00 -25.86 3.78
CA TYR A 189 6.35 -25.38 3.56
C TYR A 189 6.86 -24.54 4.73
N LYS A 190 8.14 -24.71 5.03
CA LYS A 190 8.88 -23.93 6.01
C LYS A 190 9.37 -22.61 5.45
N THR A 191 9.84 -22.63 4.20
CA THR A 191 10.38 -21.48 3.48
C THR A 191 9.99 -21.55 2.01
N CYS A 192 9.94 -20.39 1.35
CA CYS A 192 9.64 -20.27 -0.07
C CYS A 192 10.45 -19.11 -0.65
N PHE A 193 11.52 -19.40 -1.38
CA PHE A 193 12.40 -18.36 -1.94
C PHE A 193 12.06 -17.98 -3.38
N SER A 194 11.49 -18.92 -4.13
CA SER A 194 11.10 -18.69 -5.51
C SER A 194 9.92 -19.54 -5.91
N LEU A 195 9.19 -19.09 -6.93
CA LEU A 195 8.08 -19.84 -7.52
C LEU A 195 8.58 -20.80 -8.60
N TRP A 196 8.15 -22.06 -8.50
CA TRP A 196 8.44 -23.11 -9.46
C TRP A 196 7.17 -23.54 -10.16
N ARG A 197 7.23 -23.61 -11.50
CA ARG A 197 6.11 -24.09 -12.29
C ARG A 197 6.06 -25.62 -12.28
N GLU A 198 4.95 -26.18 -11.83
CA GLU A 198 4.63 -27.61 -11.88
C GLU A 198 3.52 -27.87 -12.91
N VAL A 199 3.88 -28.46 -14.06
CA VAL A 199 2.91 -28.75 -15.11
C VAL A 199 1.87 -29.76 -14.62
N GLY A 200 0.59 -29.41 -14.73
CA GLY A 200 -0.51 -30.25 -14.27
C GLY A 200 -0.93 -30.00 -12.82
N LEU A 201 -0.26 -29.09 -12.11
CA LEU A 201 -0.76 -28.51 -10.87
C LEU A 201 -1.87 -27.50 -11.17
N ALA A 202 -2.94 -27.55 -10.39
CA ALA A 202 -3.92 -26.47 -10.28
C ALA A 202 -4.14 -26.21 -8.80
N GLY A 203 -3.62 -25.08 -8.30
CA GLY A 203 -3.71 -24.78 -6.88
C GLY A 203 -3.35 -23.35 -6.52
N GLN A 204 -3.53 -23.06 -5.24
CA GLN A 204 -3.32 -21.74 -4.66
C GLN A 204 -2.22 -21.84 -3.60
N LEU A 205 -1.20 -21.01 -3.74
CA LEU A 205 -0.11 -20.89 -2.78
C LEU A 205 -0.39 -19.72 -1.85
N TYR A 206 -0.40 -19.98 -0.54
CA TYR A 206 -0.64 -19.00 0.50
C TYR A 206 0.60 -18.79 1.37
N SER A 207 0.83 -17.53 1.75
CA SER A 207 1.72 -17.19 2.85
C SER A 207 0.96 -17.23 4.17
N PHE A 208 1.61 -17.71 5.22
CA PHE A 208 1.10 -17.75 6.58
C PHE A 208 2.19 -17.30 7.57
N PRO A 209 2.53 -16.00 7.60
CA PRO A 209 3.59 -15.48 8.46
C PRO A 209 3.23 -15.67 9.95
N ARG A 210 4.01 -16.49 10.65
CA ARG A 210 3.89 -16.66 12.11
C ARG A 210 4.79 -15.67 12.83
N ASN A 211 4.29 -15.10 13.92
CA ASN A 211 5.06 -14.28 14.86
C ASN A 211 5.72 -13.04 14.25
N LEU A 212 5.21 -12.55 13.11
CA LEU A 212 5.64 -11.30 12.49
C LEU A 212 4.56 -10.26 12.70
N GLN A 213 4.98 -9.06 13.10
CA GLN A 213 4.11 -7.89 13.10
C GLN A 213 4.16 -7.27 11.71
N VAL A 214 2.98 -7.08 11.15
CA VAL A 214 2.78 -6.46 9.85
C VAL A 214 1.79 -5.32 9.98
N CYS A 215 1.75 -4.48 8.95
CA CYS A 215 0.65 -3.58 8.69
C CYS A 215 0.05 -3.86 7.30
N ALA A 216 -1.23 -3.57 7.12
CA ALA A 216 -1.88 -3.53 5.82
C ALA A 216 -1.46 -2.26 5.06
N LEU A 217 -1.08 -2.42 3.79
CA LEU A 217 -0.84 -1.30 2.88
C LEU A 217 -2.14 -0.56 2.56
N ALA A 218 -2.07 0.74 2.32
CA ALA A 218 -3.22 1.56 1.95
C ALA A 218 -3.93 1.02 0.68
N ASP A 219 -3.15 0.75 -0.37
CA ASP A 219 -3.64 0.10 -1.58
C ASP A 219 -2.52 -0.75 -2.21
N ALA A 220 -2.65 -2.07 -2.06
CA ALA A 220 -1.67 -3.03 -2.54
C ALA A 220 -1.54 -3.06 -4.07
N ALA A 221 -2.65 -2.92 -4.80
CA ALA A 221 -2.66 -2.99 -6.27
C ALA A 221 -2.06 -1.71 -6.87
N LEU A 222 -2.49 -0.55 -6.36
CA LEU A 222 -1.92 0.72 -6.75
C LEU A 222 -0.45 0.80 -6.35
N CYS A 223 -0.09 0.40 -5.13
CA CYS A 223 1.31 0.31 -4.68
C CYS A 223 2.19 -0.50 -5.63
N TRP A 224 1.68 -1.65 -6.11
CA TRP A 224 2.44 -2.49 -7.04
C TRP A 224 2.71 -1.78 -8.37
N THR A 225 1.69 -1.16 -8.95
CA THR A 225 1.77 -0.49 -10.25
C THR A 225 2.47 0.88 -10.19
N THR A 226 2.50 1.53 -9.02
CA THR A 226 3.18 2.82 -8.83
C THR A 226 4.64 2.66 -8.48
N THR A 227 4.97 1.71 -7.59
CA THR A 227 6.25 1.75 -6.90
C THR A 227 6.94 0.40 -6.94
N LYS A 228 6.30 -0.70 -6.47
CA LYS A 228 7.00 -1.99 -6.30
C LYS A 228 7.45 -2.62 -7.61
N ARG A 229 6.59 -2.68 -8.63
CA ARG A 229 6.99 -3.21 -9.96
C ARG A 229 8.17 -2.42 -10.54
N ARG A 230 8.26 -1.12 -10.28
CA ARG A 230 9.37 -0.28 -10.78
C ARG A 230 10.66 -0.49 -10.03
N GLN A 231 10.56 -0.67 -8.70
CA GLN A 231 11.68 -1.07 -7.87
C GLN A 231 12.27 -2.39 -8.39
N ASN A 232 11.43 -3.38 -8.67
CA ASN A 232 11.85 -4.65 -9.27
C ASN A 232 12.52 -4.47 -10.65
N LEU A 233 11.93 -3.64 -11.53
CA LEU A 233 12.52 -3.33 -12.85
C LEU A 233 13.79 -2.45 -12.79
N GLY A 234 14.27 -2.08 -11.60
CA GLY A 234 15.45 -1.25 -11.43
C GLY A 234 15.30 0.19 -11.94
N ALA A 235 14.05 0.63 -12.16
CA ALA A 235 13.70 1.98 -12.63
C ALA A 235 13.59 3.00 -11.50
N TYR A 236 13.91 2.59 -10.26
CA TYR A 236 13.84 3.43 -9.07
C TYR A 236 15.21 4.06 -8.79
N TYR A 237 15.27 5.39 -8.81
CA TYR A 237 16.41 6.17 -8.34
C TYR A 237 16.03 6.78 -7.00
N VAL A 238 16.58 6.26 -5.90
CA VAL A 238 16.51 6.95 -4.60
C VAL A 238 17.71 7.88 -4.57
N PRO A 239 17.52 9.21 -4.56
CA PRO A 239 18.59 10.08 -4.10
C PRO A 239 18.89 9.62 -2.66
N THR A 240 20.14 9.18 -2.44
CA THR A 240 20.65 8.77 -1.14
C THR A 240 20.23 9.78 -0.08
N VAL A 241 19.63 9.29 1.02
CA VAL A 241 19.12 9.95 2.24
C VAL A 241 17.79 10.72 2.15
N GLY A 242 16.73 10.18 2.78
CA GLY A 242 15.49 10.90 3.10
C GLY A 242 14.24 10.02 3.29
N PHE A 243 13.10 10.65 3.59
CA PHE A 243 11.74 10.10 3.79
C PHE A 243 11.30 9.01 2.79
N PHE A 244 11.89 8.97 1.59
CA PHE A 244 11.64 7.95 0.57
C PHE A 244 12.14 6.54 0.93
N ASP A 245 12.98 6.38 1.97
CA ASP A 245 13.47 5.07 2.43
C ASP A 245 12.32 4.15 2.89
N MET A 246 11.25 4.75 3.39
CA MET A 246 10.05 4.04 3.83
C MET A 246 9.19 3.51 2.67
N LEU A 247 9.28 4.11 1.49
CA LEU A 247 8.60 3.60 0.28
C LEU A 247 9.35 2.41 -0.33
N SER A 248 10.62 2.21 0.06
CA SER A 248 11.45 1.09 -0.36
C SER A 248 11.38 -0.13 0.55
N GLU A 249 10.75 -0.05 1.73
CA GLU A 249 10.69 -1.20 2.63
C GLU A 249 10.02 -2.39 1.94
N PRO A 250 10.67 -3.56 1.91
CA PRO A 250 10.16 -4.68 1.15
C PRO A 250 8.85 -5.14 1.78
N CYS A 251 7.88 -5.40 0.92
CA CYS A 251 6.64 -5.95 1.40
C CYS A 251 6.87 -7.42 1.82
N LEU A 252 5.97 -7.97 2.64
CA LEU A 252 6.10 -9.35 3.10
C LEU A 252 6.03 -10.30 1.89
N ASP A 253 7.03 -11.18 1.75
CA ASP A 253 7.17 -12.11 0.62
C ASP A 253 7.32 -11.43 -0.77
N GLN A 254 7.89 -10.22 -0.81
CA GLN A 254 8.06 -9.42 -2.04
C GLN A 254 8.65 -10.22 -3.22
N ASN A 255 9.67 -11.04 -2.97
CA ASN A 255 10.33 -11.86 -3.98
C ASN A 255 9.35 -12.81 -4.72
N LEU A 256 8.37 -13.37 -4.01
CA LEU A 256 7.40 -14.29 -4.63
C LEU A 256 6.40 -13.54 -5.50
N PHE A 257 6.02 -12.33 -5.09
CA PHE A 257 5.20 -11.45 -5.92
C PHE A 257 5.96 -10.97 -7.16
N GLU A 258 7.25 -10.67 -7.02
CA GLU A 258 8.13 -10.31 -8.14
C GLU A 258 8.31 -11.46 -9.13
N ASP A 259 8.48 -12.69 -8.64
CA ASP A 259 8.53 -13.90 -9.47
C ASP A 259 7.22 -14.08 -10.24
N CYS A 260 6.07 -13.96 -9.57
CA CYS A 260 4.75 -14.08 -10.20
C CYS A 260 4.58 -13.04 -11.32
N ASP A 261 4.90 -11.78 -11.03
CA ASP A 261 4.83 -10.66 -11.99
C ASP A 261 5.77 -10.87 -13.18
N THR A 262 6.98 -11.36 -12.93
CA THR A 262 7.97 -11.70 -13.97
C THR A 262 7.44 -12.80 -14.89
N MET A 263 6.81 -13.82 -14.33
CA MET A 263 6.21 -14.91 -15.11
C MET A 263 5.01 -14.45 -15.93
N LEU A 264 4.21 -13.48 -15.44
CA LEU A 264 3.19 -12.80 -16.26
C LEU A 264 3.83 -12.07 -17.45
N PHE A 265 4.95 -11.36 -17.25
CA PHE A 265 5.68 -10.71 -18.33
C PHE A 265 6.24 -11.69 -19.38
N LEU A 266 6.65 -12.88 -18.97
CA LEU A 266 7.16 -13.94 -19.87
C LEU A 266 6.06 -14.69 -20.64
N GLY A 267 4.79 -14.27 -20.51
CA GLY A 267 3.66 -14.82 -21.24
C GLY A 267 2.58 -15.45 -20.34
N GLY A 268 2.75 -15.42 -19.01
CA GLY A 268 1.72 -15.81 -18.04
C GLY A 268 1.30 -17.29 -18.11
N VAL A 269 2.13 -18.16 -18.70
CA VAL A 269 1.77 -19.56 -18.89
C VAL A 269 1.66 -20.27 -17.54
N GLY A 270 0.44 -20.69 -17.21
CA GLY A 270 0.14 -21.40 -15.98
C GLY A 270 -0.15 -20.50 -14.78
N ILE A 271 -0.19 -19.17 -14.94
CA ILE A 271 -0.69 -18.26 -13.91
C ILE A 271 -2.16 -17.98 -14.20
N GLN A 272 -3.01 -18.16 -13.19
CA GLN A 272 -4.40 -17.70 -13.22
C GLN A 272 -4.51 -16.31 -12.60
N GLU A 273 -3.87 -16.12 -11.45
CA GLU A 273 -3.86 -14.86 -10.72
C GLU A 273 -2.54 -14.66 -9.97
N CYS A 274 -1.98 -13.45 -10.02
CA CYS A 274 -0.96 -12.99 -9.08
C CYS A 274 -1.63 -12.03 -8.10
N ALA A 275 -1.63 -12.37 -6.82
CA ALA A 275 -2.15 -11.46 -5.81
C ALA A 275 -1.17 -10.28 -5.62
N PRO A 276 -1.67 -9.07 -5.30
CA PRO A 276 -0.78 -7.96 -4.93
C PRO A 276 -0.27 -8.15 -3.50
N CYS A 277 0.89 -7.58 -3.21
CA CYS A 277 1.48 -7.65 -1.88
C CYS A 277 0.72 -6.78 -0.88
N LYS A 278 -0.04 -7.39 0.04
CA LYS A 278 -0.98 -6.67 0.93
C LYS A 278 -0.37 -6.11 2.21
N TYR A 279 0.77 -6.67 2.63
CA TYR A 279 1.33 -6.42 3.95
C TYR A 279 2.80 -6.02 3.85
N THR A 280 3.25 -5.15 4.75
CA THR A 280 4.69 -4.92 4.97
C THR A 280 5.06 -5.28 6.40
N VAL A 281 6.29 -5.75 6.58
CA VAL A 281 6.82 -6.12 7.89
C VAL A 281 7.12 -4.85 8.66
N ILE A 282 6.68 -4.80 9.92
CA ILE A 282 7.04 -3.70 10.82
C ILE A 282 8.36 -4.09 11.49
N PRO A 283 9.45 -3.31 11.30
CA PRO A 283 10.72 -3.61 11.90
C PRO A 283 10.64 -3.48 13.43
N SER A 284 11.41 -4.32 14.12
CA SER A 284 11.60 -4.22 15.56
C SER A 284 12.73 -3.23 15.87
N GLY A 285 12.59 -2.43 16.93
CA GLY A 285 13.67 -1.59 17.44
C GLY A 285 13.63 -0.15 16.90
N THR A 286 14.79 0.42 16.58
CA THR A 286 14.95 1.84 16.22
C THR A 286 14.29 2.21 14.89
N ASP A 287 14.20 1.25 13.97
CA ASP A 287 13.65 1.49 12.62
C ASP A 287 12.12 1.58 12.65
N ARG A 288 11.49 1.20 13.77
CA ARG A 288 10.05 1.32 14.00
C ARG A 288 9.56 2.78 14.01
N ALA A 289 10.42 3.72 14.39
CA ALA A 289 10.05 5.13 14.53
C ALA A 289 9.43 5.70 13.24
N ASN A 290 9.97 5.31 12.09
CA ASN A 290 9.44 5.72 10.79
C ASN A 290 7.99 5.21 10.64
N TYR A 291 7.75 3.92 10.87
CA TYR A 291 6.41 3.32 10.74
C TYR A 291 5.39 3.99 11.67
N ASP A 292 5.80 4.29 12.90
CA ASP A 292 4.95 4.98 13.86
C ASP A 292 4.59 6.41 13.36
N GLN A 293 5.47 7.10 12.62
CA GLN A 293 5.15 8.39 11.99
C GLN A 293 4.09 8.24 10.89
N VAL A 294 4.17 7.22 10.03
CA VAL A 294 3.14 6.97 9.02
C VAL A 294 1.79 6.70 9.66
N LEU A 295 1.74 5.88 10.71
CA LEU A 295 0.50 5.57 11.40
C LEU A 295 -0.10 6.77 12.15
N GLN A 296 0.66 7.85 12.33
CA GLN A 296 0.17 9.13 12.88
C GLN A 296 -0.35 10.10 11.81
N LYS A 297 -0.12 9.82 10.52
CA LYS A 297 -0.68 10.62 9.43
C LYS A 297 -2.20 10.67 9.52
N SER A 298 -2.76 11.80 9.14
CA SER A 298 -4.18 12.09 9.33
C SER A 298 -4.75 12.81 8.13
N LEU A 299 -6.06 12.67 7.93
CA LEU A 299 -6.76 13.45 6.93
C LEU A 299 -6.67 14.94 7.24
N LEU A 300 -6.85 15.78 6.22
CA LEU A 300 -7.00 17.21 6.44
C LEU A 300 -8.12 17.47 7.45
N ARG A 301 -7.84 18.37 8.39
CA ARG A 301 -8.83 18.76 9.39
C ARG A 301 -9.85 19.68 8.74
N SER A 302 -11.07 19.65 9.25
CA SER A 302 -12.12 20.60 8.83
C SER A 302 -11.81 22.05 9.21
N GLY A 303 -10.79 22.28 10.07
CA GLY A 303 -10.42 23.57 10.65
C GLY A 303 -8.93 23.64 10.99
N TYR A 304 -8.31 24.78 10.72
CA TYR A 304 -6.94 25.12 11.13
C TYR A 304 -6.95 26.39 11.98
N LEU A 305 -5.98 26.51 12.89
CA LEU A 305 -5.79 27.72 13.67
C LEU A 305 -5.34 28.87 12.78
N HIS A 306 -5.69 30.09 13.16
CA HIS A 306 -5.19 31.28 12.50
C HIS A 306 -3.65 31.31 12.51
N GLY A 307 -3.04 31.64 11.36
CA GLY A 307 -1.58 31.64 11.18
C GLY A 307 -0.98 30.27 10.90
N ALA A 308 -1.78 29.20 10.82
CA ALA A 308 -1.30 27.92 10.30
C ALA A 308 -0.76 28.09 8.88
N VAL A 309 0.26 27.30 8.54
CA VAL A 309 0.83 27.25 7.21
C VAL A 309 0.71 25.81 6.74
N MET A 310 0.33 25.60 5.49
CA MET A 310 0.39 24.28 4.86
C MET A 310 1.40 24.32 3.73
N GLN A 311 2.37 23.40 3.76
CA GLN A 311 3.35 23.24 2.70
C GLN A 311 2.78 22.33 1.61
N VAL A 312 2.87 22.79 0.36
CA VAL A 312 2.38 22.05 -0.81
C VAL A 312 3.55 21.58 -1.65
N SER A 313 3.70 20.27 -1.76
CA SER A 313 4.74 19.61 -2.54
C SER A 313 4.13 18.73 -3.64
N CYS A 314 4.91 18.43 -4.68
CA CYS A 314 4.49 17.45 -5.67
C CYS A 314 5.16 16.13 -5.34
N TRP A 315 4.45 15.04 -5.56
CA TRP A 315 5.02 13.71 -5.52
C TRP A 315 6.23 13.61 -6.45
N ARG A 316 7.32 13.07 -5.92
CA ARG A 316 8.65 13.11 -6.55
C ARG A 316 9.17 11.76 -7.00
N GLU A 317 8.38 10.69 -6.95
CA GLU A 317 8.77 9.42 -7.59
C GLU A 317 8.83 9.60 -9.10
N ARG A 318 10.00 10.05 -9.56
CA ARG A 318 10.30 10.36 -10.95
C ARG A 318 11.24 9.31 -11.52
N TYR A 319 11.13 9.15 -12.83
CA TYR A 319 11.84 8.19 -13.63
C TYR A 319 13.28 8.63 -13.76
N ALA A 320 14.21 7.71 -13.56
CA ALA A 320 15.42 7.71 -14.36
C ALA A 320 15.19 6.74 -15.51
N PRO A 321 15.38 7.13 -16.79
CA PRO A 321 15.52 6.13 -17.84
C PRO A 321 16.64 5.15 -17.43
N LEU A 322 16.51 3.86 -17.81
CA LEU A 322 17.46 2.77 -17.53
C LEU A 322 18.89 2.99 -18.12
N LEU A 323 19.27 4.22 -18.45
CA LEU A 323 20.50 4.60 -19.12
C LEU A 323 21.75 4.65 -18.21
N LEU A 324 21.67 4.29 -16.92
CA LEU A 324 22.77 4.54 -15.96
C LEU A 324 23.33 3.31 -15.23
N LYS A 325 22.94 2.08 -15.57
CA LYS A 325 23.49 0.85 -14.95
C LYS A 325 24.43 0.02 -15.85
N LEU A 326 24.79 0.50 -17.04
CA LEU A 326 25.76 -0.16 -17.94
C LEU A 326 27.19 0.43 -17.84
N GLY A 327 27.57 0.96 -16.67
CA GLY A 327 28.91 1.45 -16.36
C GLY A 327 29.62 0.51 -15.39
#